data_AF-A0AAV8Z1R4-F1
#
_entry.id   AF-A0AAV8Z1R4-F1
#
_cell.length_a   1.000
_cell.length_b   1.000
_cell.length_c   1.000
_cell.angle_alpha   90.00
_cell.angle_beta   90.00
_cell.angle_gamma   90.00
#
_symmetry.space_group_name_H-M   'P 1'
#
loop_
_entity.id
_entity.type
_entity.pdbx_description
1 polymer ?
#
loop_
_entity_poly.entity_id
_entity_poly.type
_entity_poly.pdbx_seq_one_letter_code
_entity_poly.pdbx_strand_id
1 'polypeptide(L)'
;MMIVLFDIQGIVYVHWVPEGQTVNQHYYIEVLMALRERVRIRRPDLWKTKSWKIHRDNAPTHSAWSVKAFFAKYGITVLEHPPNSPGLAPCDCLFPKVKSALKGTQFESVEAVKAKATQVLNQLTEADFQHCFQQWKSRMERCRDRQVEYIEGEKVATVIGNE
;
A
#
# COMPACT_ATOMS: atom_id res chain seq x y z
N MET A 1 -13.49 1.86 6.44
CA MET A 1 -12.04 1.93 6.09
C MET A 1 -11.70 0.86 5.07
N MET A 2 -10.71 1.10 4.19
CA MET A 2 -10.26 0.14 3.16
C MET A 2 -8.80 -0.23 3.39
N ILE A 3 -8.49 -1.52 3.36
CA ILE A 3 -7.11 -2.04 3.34
C ILE A 3 -6.86 -2.59 1.94
N VAL A 4 -5.77 -2.14 1.30
CA VAL A 4 -5.37 -2.60 -0.03
C VAL A 4 -3.95 -3.14 0.04
N LEU A 5 -3.77 -4.37 -0.42
CA LEU A 5 -2.50 -5.08 -0.48
C LEU A 5 -2.24 -5.45 -1.94
N PHE A 6 -1.11 -5.00 -2.46
CA PHE A 6 -0.77 -5.10 -3.87
C PHE A 6 0.74 -5.30 -4.03
N ASP A 7 1.14 -5.81 -5.18
CA ASP A 7 2.52 -5.87 -5.63
C ASP A 7 2.67 -5.21 -7.01
N ILE A 8 3.84 -5.37 -7.62
CA ILE A 8 4.15 -4.78 -8.93
C ILE A 8 3.24 -5.28 -10.06
N GLN A 9 2.65 -6.47 -9.91
CA GLN A 9 1.71 -7.05 -10.87
C GLN A 9 0.26 -6.61 -10.60
N GLY A 10 0.01 -6.00 -9.44
CA GLY A 10 -1.27 -5.40 -9.08
C GLY A 10 -1.86 -5.90 -7.77
N ILE A 11 -3.17 -5.73 -7.63
CA ILE A 11 -3.88 -6.00 -6.38
C ILE A 11 -3.89 -7.50 -6.05
N VAL A 12 -3.43 -7.80 -4.83
CA VAL A 12 -3.46 -9.15 -4.26
C VAL A 12 -4.70 -9.33 -3.38
N TYR A 13 -5.02 -8.32 -2.55
CA TYR A 13 -6.14 -8.38 -1.63
C TYR A 13 -6.70 -6.98 -1.32
N VAL A 14 -8.03 -6.85 -1.34
CA VAL A 14 -8.76 -5.67 -0.88
C VAL A 14 -9.69 -6.13 0.23
N HIS A 15 -9.66 -5.41 1.35
CA HIS A 15 -10.50 -5.69 2.50
C HIS A 15 -11.23 -4.45 2.97
N TRP A 16 -12.54 -4.56 3.07
CA TRP A 16 -13.40 -3.52 3.62
C TRP A 16 -13.61 -3.78 5.11
N VAL A 17 -13.06 -2.91 5.93
CA VAL A 17 -13.23 -3.00 7.38
C VAL A 17 -14.68 -2.63 7.72
N PRO A 18 -15.42 -3.46 8.48
CA PRO A 18 -16.77 -3.18 8.92
C PRO A 18 -16.87 -1.82 9.62
N GLU A 19 -18.06 -1.22 9.56
CA GLU A 19 -18.31 0.04 10.22
C GLU A 19 -18.19 -0.10 11.75
N GLY A 20 -17.58 0.90 12.41
CA GLY A 20 -17.28 0.84 13.84
C GLY A 20 -16.14 -0.12 14.24
N GLN A 21 -15.58 -0.90 13.31
CA GLN A 21 -14.50 -1.84 13.63
C GLN A 21 -13.13 -1.15 13.67
N THR A 22 -12.49 -1.18 14.84
CA THR A 22 -11.08 -0.78 15.00
C THR A 22 -10.16 -1.90 14.52
N VAL A 23 -9.17 -1.56 13.68
CA VAL A 23 -8.11 -2.50 13.30
C VAL A 23 -7.08 -2.56 14.42
N ASN A 24 -7.28 -3.50 15.33
CA ASN A 24 -6.31 -3.86 16.35
C ASN A 24 -5.36 -4.96 15.84
N GLN A 25 -4.43 -5.40 16.69
CA GLN A 25 -3.46 -6.45 16.32
C GLN A 25 -4.11 -7.78 15.92
N HIS A 26 -5.21 -8.19 16.55
CA HIS A 26 -5.88 -9.47 16.27
C HIS A 26 -6.58 -9.40 14.91
N TYR A 27 -7.31 -8.32 14.68
CA TYR A 27 -7.95 -8.06 13.40
C TYR A 27 -6.92 -7.99 12.26
N TYR A 28 -5.78 -7.35 12.52
CA TYR A 28 -4.70 -7.28 11.54
C TYR A 28 -4.12 -8.67 11.22
N ILE A 29 -3.99 -9.55 12.21
CA ILE A 29 -3.57 -10.94 11.99
C ILE A 29 -4.57 -11.69 11.10
N GLU A 30 -5.89 -11.51 11.28
CA GLU A 30 -6.90 -12.10 10.40
C GLU A 30 -6.76 -11.63 8.95
N VAL A 31 -6.52 -10.33 8.76
CA VAL A 31 -6.23 -9.75 7.44
C VAL A 31 -4.95 -10.36 6.84
N LEU A 32 -3.90 -10.58 7.64
CA LEU A 32 -2.66 -11.22 7.18
C LEU A 32 -2.85 -12.70 6.85
N MET A 33 -3.71 -13.43 7.57
CA MET A 33 -4.08 -14.81 7.23
C MET A 33 -4.78 -14.86 5.88
N ALA A 34 -5.75 -13.98 5.65
CA ALA A 34 -6.44 -13.87 4.37
C ALA A 34 -5.46 -13.49 3.25
N LEU A 35 -4.58 -12.51 3.47
CA LEU A 35 -3.53 -12.13 2.52
C LEU A 35 -2.66 -13.32 2.12
N ARG A 36 -2.19 -14.11 3.10
CA ARG A 36 -1.34 -15.28 2.85
C ARG A 36 -2.00 -16.26 1.89
N GLU A 37 -3.29 -16.53 2.08
CA GLU A 37 -4.06 -17.39 1.19
C GLU A 37 -4.25 -16.75 -0.20
N ARG A 38 -4.47 -15.44 -0.27
CA ARG A 38 -4.54 -14.73 -1.55
C ARG A 38 -3.21 -14.75 -2.30
N VAL A 39 -2.06 -14.64 -1.63
CA VAL A 39 -0.73 -14.80 -2.25
C VAL A 39 -0.58 -16.21 -2.80
N ARG A 40 -0.94 -17.24 -2.03
CA ARG A 40 -0.89 -18.64 -2.48
C ARG A 40 -1.66 -18.86 -3.79
N ILE A 41 -2.84 -18.26 -3.91
CA ILE A 41 -3.73 -18.42 -5.07
C ILE A 41 -3.30 -17.52 -6.24
N ARG A 42 -3.05 -16.23 -5.99
CA ARG A 42 -2.83 -15.21 -7.04
C ARG A 42 -1.37 -15.06 -7.46
N ARG A 43 -0.42 -15.55 -6.65
CA ARG A 43 1.03 -15.47 -6.88
C ARG A 43 1.68 -16.83 -6.59
N PRO A 44 1.30 -17.90 -7.30
CA PRO A 44 1.77 -19.25 -7.01
C PRO A 44 3.30 -19.39 -7.08
N ASP A 45 3.96 -18.64 -7.95
CA ASP A 45 5.41 -18.68 -8.09
C ASP A 45 6.10 -18.10 -6.85
N LEU A 46 5.68 -16.89 -6.41
CA LEU A 46 6.18 -16.28 -5.18
C LEU A 46 5.91 -17.15 -3.94
N TRP A 47 4.79 -17.87 -3.94
CA TRP A 47 4.45 -18.81 -2.88
C TRP A 47 5.41 -20.01 -2.85
N LYS A 48 5.63 -20.65 -4.01
CA LYS A 48 6.50 -21.83 -4.14
C LYS A 48 7.93 -21.50 -3.77
N THR A 49 8.45 -20.37 -4.22
CA THR A 49 9.82 -19.92 -3.95
C THR A 49 9.98 -19.29 -2.57
N LYS A 50 8.87 -19.00 -1.87
CA LYS A 50 8.86 -18.26 -0.59
C LYS A 50 9.59 -16.91 -0.67
N SER A 51 9.58 -16.26 -1.83
CA SER A 51 10.38 -15.06 -2.09
C SER A 51 9.64 -13.74 -1.86
N TRP A 52 8.35 -13.78 -1.53
CA TRP A 52 7.57 -12.58 -1.26
C TRP A 52 7.91 -11.96 0.10
N LYS A 53 7.88 -10.64 0.15
CA LYS A 53 8.18 -9.84 1.34
C LYS A 53 7.06 -8.83 1.56
N ILE A 54 6.84 -8.43 2.81
CA ILE A 54 5.83 -7.42 3.15
C ILE A 54 6.54 -6.11 3.47
N HIS A 55 6.14 -5.04 2.78
CA HIS A 55 6.42 -3.66 3.21
C HIS A 55 5.15 -3.08 3.83
N ARG A 56 5.29 -2.40 4.96
CA ARG A 56 4.19 -1.77 5.72
C ARG A 56 4.71 -0.58 6.51
N ASP A 57 3.83 0.32 6.89
CA ASP A 57 4.15 1.41 7.81
C ASP A 57 4.36 0.90 9.25
N ASN A 58 4.86 1.78 10.11
CA ASN A 58 5.18 1.49 11.51
C ASN A 58 4.01 1.74 12.47
N ALA A 59 2.76 1.60 12.01
CA ALA A 59 1.59 1.76 12.88
C ALA A 59 1.72 0.90 14.15
N PRO A 60 1.28 1.35 15.34
CA PRO A 60 1.49 0.61 16.59
C PRO A 60 0.96 -0.84 16.55
N THR A 61 -0.17 -1.04 15.89
CA THR A 61 -0.81 -2.36 15.70
C THR A 61 0.05 -3.28 14.84
N HIS A 62 0.78 -2.73 13.88
CA HIS A 62 1.71 -3.47 13.04
C HIS A 62 2.96 -3.89 13.85
N SER A 63 3.42 -3.04 14.76
CA SER A 63 4.62 -3.28 15.57
C SER A 63 4.41 -4.23 16.75
N ALA A 64 3.17 -4.66 17.02
CA ALA A 64 2.82 -5.58 18.10
C ALA A 64 3.59 -6.92 18.04
N TRP A 65 3.88 -7.48 19.22
CA TRP A 65 4.61 -8.75 19.34
C TRP A 65 3.88 -9.91 18.64
N SER A 66 2.55 -10.00 18.78
CA SER A 66 1.73 -11.04 18.15
C SER A 66 1.83 -11.02 16.63
N VAL A 67 1.92 -9.82 16.04
CA VAL A 67 2.10 -9.65 14.59
C VAL A 67 3.52 -10.03 14.15
N LYS A 68 4.55 -9.68 14.94
CA LYS A 68 5.93 -10.14 14.70
C LYS A 68 6.03 -11.66 14.78
N ALA A 69 5.40 -12.28 15.78
CA ALA A 69 5.33 -13.72 15.97
C ALA A 69 4.61 -14.41 14.80
N PHE A 70 3.55 -13.80 14.26
CA PHE A 70 2.88 -14.28 13.05
C PHE A 70 3.85 -14.36 11.85
N PHE A 71 4.61 -13.31 11.58
CA PHE A 71 5.57 -13.32 10.47
C PHE A 71 6.68 -14.35 10.68
N ALA A 72 7.21 -14.46 11.90
CA ALA A 72 8.21 -15.47 12.24
C ALA A 72 7.67 -16.90 12.03
N LYS A 73 6.46 -17.18 12.51
CA LYS A 73 5.80 -18.49 12.36
C LYS A 73 5.69 -18.94 10.91
N TYR A 74 5.40 -18.01 10.00
CA TYR A 74 5.23 -18.32 8.57
C TYR A 74 6.48 -18.02 7.72
N GLY A 75 7.60 -17.60 8.33
CA GLY A 75 8.83 -17.27 7.62
C GLY A 75 8.68 -16.11 6.63
N ILE A 76 7.81 -15.15 6.91
CA ILE A 76 7.56 -14.00 6.02
C ILE A 76 8.53 -12.89 6.38
N THR A 77 9.35 -12.46 5.41
CA THR A 77 10.25 -11.32 5.61
C THR A 77 9.46 -10.01 5.57
N VAL A 78 9.66 -9.17 6.59
CA VAL A 78 9.13 -7.81 6.64
C VAL A 78 10.25 -6.85 6.26
N LEU A 79 10.00 -5.98 5.28
CA LEU A 79 10.90 -4.89 4.93
C LEU A 79 10.73 -3.77 5.95
N GLU A 80 11.84 -3.26 6.47
CA GLU A 80 11.82 -2.16 7.43
C GLU A 80 11.35 -0.87 6.75
N HIS A 81 10.52 -0.12 7.47
CA HIS A 81 10.08 1.20 7.06
C HIS A 81 10.70 2.23 8.02
N PRO A 82 11.28 3.33 7.51
CA PRO A 82 11.81 4.35 8.39
C PRO A 82 10.69 5.00 9.24
N PRO A 83 10.96 5.37 10.51
CA PRO A 83 10.00 6.13 11.32
C PRO A 83 9.59 7.44 10.64
N ASN A 84 8.33 7.86 10.85
CA ASN A 84 7.80 9.17 10.40
C ASN A 84 8.01 9.49 8.91
N SER A 85 7.99 8.48 8.03
CA SER A 85 8.27 8.64 6.60
C SER A 85 7.06 8.32 5.71
N PRO A 86 5.92 9.02 5.87
CA PRO A 86 4.69 8.72 5.13
C PRO A 86 4.90 8.75 3.62
N GLY A 87 5.71 9.69 3.10
CA GLY A 87 6.04 9.82 1.68
C GLY A 87 6.81 8.63 1.06
N LEU A 88 7.28 7.70 1.89
CA LEU A 88 7.97 6.47 1.49
C LEU A 88 7.05 5.25 1.48
N ALA A 89 5.74 5.43 1.61
CA ALA A 89 4.79 4.34 1.44
C ALA A 89 4.41 4.17 -0.04
N PRO A 90 4.49 2.95 -0.61
CA PRO A 90 4.04 2.70 -1.98
C PRO A 90 2.58 3.09 -2.22
N CYS A 91 1.74 3.08 -1.17
CA CYS A 91 0.31 3.38 -1.30
C CYS A 91 0.00 4.84 -1.68
N ASP A 92 0.98 5.74 -1.58
CA ASP A 92 0.86 7.14 -1.98
C ASP A 92 0.65 7.35 -3.48
N CYS A 93 0.91 6.34 -4.31
CA CYS A 93 0.61 6.40 -5.74
C CYS A 93 -0.86 6.05 -6.06
N LEU A 94 -1.48 5.24 -5.20
CA LEU A 94 -2.73 4.53 -5.49
C LEU A 94 -3.93 5.31 -4.97
N PHE A 95 -3.84 5.74 -3.72
CA PHE A 95 -4.92 6.44 -3.05
C PHE A 95 -5.27 7.78 -3.69
N PRO A 96 -4.35 8.57 -4.28
CA PRO A 96 -4.73 9.77 -5.01
C PRO A 96 -5.69 9.49 -6.18
N LYS A 97 -5.49 8.39 -6.93
CA LYS A 97 -6.40 8.01 -8.03
C LYS A 97 -7.80 7.69 -7.51
N VAL A 98 -7.89 6.89 -6.43
CA VAL A 98 -9.17 6.56 -5.78
C VAL A 98 -9.83 7.82 -5.22
N LYS A 99 -9.10 8.65 -4.47
CA LYS A 99 -9.61 9.90 -3.89
C LYS A 99 -10.10 10.85 -4.98
N SER A 100 -9.35 11.01 -6.07
CA SER A 100 -9.73 11.87 -7.20
C SER A 100 -11.03 11.40 -7.85
N ALA A 101 -11.22 10.09 -8.02
CA ALA A 101 -12.44 9.53 -8.60
C ALA A 101 -13.67 9.63 -7.69
N LEU A 102 -13.48 9.75 -6.37
CA LEU A 102 -14.55 9.94 -5.39
C LEU A 102 -14.86 11.42 -5.13
N LYS A 103 -13.89 12.31 -5.36
CA LYS A 103 -14.00 13.74 -5.07
C LYS A 103 -15.15 14.38 -5.84
N GLY A 104 -15.89 15.24 -5.16
CA GLY A 104 -16.99 16.02 -5.75
C GLY A 104 -18.27 15.23 -6.01
N THR A 105 -18.31 13.94 -5.67
CA THR A 105 -19.51 13.11 -5.78
C THR A 105 -20.17 12.94 -4.42
N GLN A 106 -21.46 13.25 -4.31
CA GLN A 106 -22.27 12.88 -3.16
C GLN A 106 -22.80 11.46 -3.37
N PHE A 107 -22.57 10.58 -2.40
CA PHE A 107 -23.04 9.20 -2.44
C PHE A 107 -24.18 9.02 -1.44
N GLU A 108 -25.19 8.23 -1.84
CA GLU A 108 -26.37 7.95 -1.02
C GLU A 108 -26.11 6.93 0.09
N SER A 109 -25.02 6.14 -0.02
CA SER A 109 -24.67 5.11 0.95
C SER A 109 -23.18 4.79 0.98
N VAL A 110 -22.74 4.13 2.06
CA VAL A 110 -21.38 3.60 2.20
C VAL A 110 -21.11 2.54 1.13
N GLU A 111 -22.11 1.74 0.77
CA GLU A 111 -22.05 0.70 -0.25
C GLU A 111 -21.75 1.31 -1.62
N ALA A 112 -22.38 2.45 -1.95
CA ALA A 112 -22.11 3.17 -3.19
C ALA A 112 -20.66 3.67 -3.26
N VAL A 113 -20.12 4.18 -2.14
CA VAL A 113 -18.70 4.57 -2.05
C VAL A 113 -17.78 3.36 -2.24
N LYS A 114 -18.07 2.25 -1.56
CA LYS A 114 -17.29 0.99 -1.68
C LYS A 114 -17.32 0.46 -3.12
N ALA A 115 -18.48 0.47 -3.76
CA ALA A 115 -18.66 0.03 -5.14
C ALA A 115 -17.84 0.91 -6.10
N LYS A 116 -17.91 2.24 -5.96
CA LYS A 116 -17.16 3.17 -6.80
C LYS A 116 -15.65 3.02 -6.61
N ALA A 117 -15.19 2.92 -5.36
CA ALA A 117 -13.78 2.68 -5.06
C ALA A 117 -13.29 1.35 -5.64
N THR A 118 -14.09 0.29 -5.52
CA THR A 118 -13.78 -1.03 -6.08
C THR A 118 -13.73 -0.98 -7.62
N GLN A 119 -14.65 -0.26 -8.27
CA GLN A 119 -14.62 -0.03 -9.71
C GLN A 119 -13.29 0.62 -10.14
N VAL A 120 -12.86 1.67 -9.44
CA VAL A 120 -11.59 2.36 -9.74
C VAL A 120 -10.41 1.42 -9.55
N LEU A 121 -10.39 0.65 -8.47
CA LEU A 121 -9.32 -0.33 -8.21
C LEU A 121 -9.23 -1.41 -9.29
N ASN A 122 -10.38 -1.86 -9.81
CA ASN A 122 -10.42 -2.87 -10.88
C ASN A 122 -10.01 -2.33 -12.26
N GLN A 123 -10.01 -1.01 -12.45
CA GLN A 123 -9.57 -0.36 -13.68
C GLN A 123 -8.05 -0.15 -13.72
N LEU A 124 -7.36 -0.36 -12.59
CA LEU A 124 -5.91 -0.20 -12.53
C LEU A 124 -5.22 -1.33 -13.27
N THR A 125 -4.28 -0.94 -14.11
CA THR A 125 -3.47 -1.83 -14.94
C THR A 125 -2.17 -2.20 -14.23
N GLU A 126 -1.52 -3.27 -14.66
CA GLU A 126 -0.16 -3.60 -14.20
C GLU A 126 0.81 -2.42 -14.40
N ALA A 127 0.71 -1.69 -15.51
CA ALA A 127 1.53 -0.51 -15.78
C ALA A 127 1.35 0.58 -14.70
N ASP A 128 0.14 0.75 -14.15
CA ASP A 128 -0.10 1.68 -13.04
C ASP A 128 0.68 1.27 -11.77
N PHE A 129 0.76 -0.03 -11.49
CA PHE A 129 1.50 -0.56 -10.34
C PHE A 129 3.01 -0.51 -10.59
N GLN A 130 3.47 -0.84 -11.80
CA GLN A 130 4.88 -0.69 -12.17
C GLN A 130 5.34 0.76 -12.03
N HIS A 131 4.56 1.71 -12.56
CA HIS A 131 4.85 3.14 -12.43
C HIS A 131 4.87 3.59 -10.95
N CYS A 132 3.91 3.10 -10.16
CA CYS A 132 3.89 3.33 -8.72
C CYS A 132 5.17 2.87 -8.02
N PHE A 133 5.61 1.64 -8.29
CA PHE A 133 6.83 1.08 -7.71
C PHE A 133 8.08 1.83 -8.16
N GLN A 134 8.12 2.32 -9.40
CA GLN A 134 9.19 3.19 -9.89
C GLN A 134 9.24 4.51 -9.13
N GLN A 135 8.10 5.20 -8.97
CA GLN A 135 8.03 6.43 -8.17
C GLN A 135 8.47 6.20 -6.72
N TRP A 136 8.01 5.10 -6.12
CA TRP A 136 8.41 4.71 -4.77
C TRP A 136 9.93 4.50 -4.67
N LYS A 137 10.53 3.75 -5.61
CA LYS A 137 11.98 3.55 -5.68
C LYS A 137 12.74 4.89 -5.80
N SER A 138 12.31 5.78 -6.69
CA SER A 138 12.94 7.10 -6.85
C SER A 138 12.79 7.99 -5.62
N ARG A 139 11.71 7.85 -4.83
CA ARG A 139 11.57 8.53 -3.54
C ARG A 139 12.56 7.98 -2.51
N MET A 140 12.68 6.65 -2.41
CA MET A 140 13.63 5.98 -1.51
C MET A 140 15.08 6.38 -1.82
N GLU A 141 15.45 6.43 -3.11
CA GLU A 141 16.79 6.84 -3.56
C GLU A 141 17.07 8.31 -3.19
N ARG A 142 16.12 9.22 -3.44
CA ARG A 142 16.28 10.63 -3.03
C ARG A 142 16.41 10.80 -1.52
N CYS A 143 15.66 10.04 -0.73
CA CYS A 143 15.78 10.08 0.73
C CYS A 143 17.13 9.57 1.22
N ARG A 144 17.69 8.53 0.58
CA ARG A 144 19.06 8.05 0.86
C ARG A 144 20.09 9.15 0.58
N ASP A 145 19.97 9.82 -0.56
CA ASP A 145 20.97 10.76 -1.04
C ASP A 145 20.92 12.13 -0.30
N ARG A 146 19.77 12.48 0.32
CA ARG A 146 19.55 13.79 0.97
C ARG A 146 19.62 13.81 2.50
N GLN A 147 19.94 12.71 3.18
CA GLN A 147 19.95 12.65 4.67
C GLN A 147 18.76 13.37 5.34
N VAL A 148 17.53 13.09 4.89
CA VAL A 148 16.26 13.55 5.49
C VAL A 148 15.99 15.07 5.38
N GLU A 149 15.64 15.54 4.18
CA GLU A 149 14.64 16.61 4.04
C GLU A 149 13.56 16.15 3.06
N TYR A 150 12.37 15.89 3.59
CA TYR A 150 11.18 15.60 2.80
C TYR A 150 10.64 16.93 2.24
N ILE A 151 10.74 17.12 0.93
CA ILE A 151 10.09 18.27 0.26
C ILE A 151 8.69 17.85 -0.16
N GLU A 152 7.70 18.34 0.57
CA GLU A 152 6.29 18.25 0.18
C GLU A 152 6.01 19.28 -0.94
N GLY A 153 5.58 18.83 -2.12
CA GLY A 153 4.91 19.70 -3.07
C GLY A 153 5.73 20.41 -4.16
N GLU A 154 6.85 19.86 -4.64
CA GLU A 154 7.46 20.40 -5.86
C GLU A 154 6.61 20.10 -7.10
N LYS A 155 5.81 21.10 -7.50
CA LYS A 155 5.52 21.37 -8.91
C LYS A 155 6.89 21.52 -9.58
N VAL A 156 7.26 20.55 -10.41
CA VAL A 156 8.41 20.70 -11.30
C VAL A 156 8.08 21.84 -12.26
N ALA A 157 8.50 23.05 -11.91
CA ALA A 157 8.64 24.14 -12.85
C ALA A 157 9.82 23.75 -13.74
N THR A 158 9.54 23.55 -15.03
CA THR A 158 10.57 23.53 -16.07
C THR A 158 11.33 24.86 -15.97
N VAL A 159 12.56 24.84 -15.47
CA VAL A 159 13.49 25.95 -15.73
C VAL A 159 13.97 25.76 -17.15
N ILE A 160 13.28 26.41 -18.08
CA ILE A 160 13.82 26.78 -19.37
C ILE A 160 14.59 28.09 -19.14
N GLY A 161 15.84 28.12 -19.56
CA GLY A 161 16.74 29.27 -19.50
C GLY A 161 18.13 28.74 -19.83
N ASN A 162 18.43 28.46 -21.11
CA ASN A 162 18.85 29.38 -22.16
C ASN A 162 20.07 30.23 -21.77
N GLU A 163 21.13 29.97 -22.53
CA GLU A 163 22.44 30.63 -22.68
C GLU A 163 23.52 30.34 -21.62
#